data_AF-A0A417IHM6-F1
#
_entry.id   AF-A0A417IHM6-F1
#
_cell.length_a   1.000
_cell.length_b   1.000
_cell.length_c   1.000
_cell.angle_alpha   90.00
_cell.angle_beta   90.00
_cell.angle_gamma   90.00
#
_symmetry.space_group_name_H-M   'P 1'
#
loop_
_entity.id
_entity.type
_entity.pdbx_description
1 polymer ?
#
loop_
_entity_poly.entity_id
_entity_poly.type
_entity_poly.pdbx_seq_one_letter_code
_entity_poly.pdbx_strand_id
1 'polypeptide(L)' 'MNNNKKTKKKRHNGEGSIRQKPNGRYEVRISGRDMETGKSTRISKYADTLDEAVDIQHALSVAMV' A
#
# COMPACT_ATOMS: atom_id res chain seq x y z
N MET A 1 -17.62 -13.30 22.92
CA MET A 1 -17.63 -12.87 21.49
C MET A 1 -16.99 -11.50 21.36
N ASN A 2 -15.72 -11.42 20.94
CA ASN A 2 -15.07 -10.12 20.69
C ASN A 2 -15.35 -9.70 19.26
N ASN A 3 -16.44 -8.96 19.07
CA ASN A 3 -16.82 -8.38 17.78
C ASN A 3 -16.00 -7.12 17.48
N ASN A 4 -14.67 -7.21 17.45
CA ASN A 4 -13.85 -6.14 16.88
C ASN A 4 -13.73 -6.37 15.37
N LYS A 5 -14.87 -6.33 14.68
CA LYS A 5 -14.93 -6.36 13.22
C LYS A 5 -14.49 -4.98 12.77
N LYS A 6 -13.17 -4.73 12.77
CA LYS A 6 -12.55 -3.63 12.00
C LYS A 6 -13.18 -3.74 10.63
N THR A 7 -14.08 -2.82 10.33
CA THR A 7 -14.63 -2.65 8.99
C THR A 7 -13.41 -2.61 8.09
N LYS A 8 -13.19 -3.67 7.30
CA LYS A 8 -12.22 -3.65 6.22
C LYS A 8 -12.72 -2.52 5.34
N LYS A 9 -12.23 -1.30 5.58
CA LYS A 9 -12.46 -0.14 4.74
C LYS A 9 -12.08 -0.65 3.36
N LYS A 10 -13.09 -0.90 2.52
CA LYS A 10 -12.91 -1.41 1.17
C LYS A 10 -12.28 -0.22 0.46
N ARG A 11 -10.94 -0.14 0.54
CA ARG A 11 -10.19 1.01 0.06
C ARG A 11 -10.42 1.05 -1.44
N HIS A 12 -10.78 2.24 -1.90
CA HIS A 12 -11.07 2.51 -3.29
C HIS A 12 -9.86 2.05 -4.14
N ASN A 13 -10.14 1.48 -5.31
CA ASN A 13 -9.14 1.04 -6.28
C ASN A 13 -7.97 2.04 -6.35
N GLY A 14 -6.74 1.57 -6.07
CA GLY A 14 -5.52 2.37 -6.18
C GLY A 14 -4.91 2.88 -4.86
N GLU A 15 -5.68 2.98 -3.77
CA GLU A 15 -5.10 3.39 -2.48
C GLU A 15 -4.29 2.24 -1.87
N GLY A 16 -2.97 2.33 -1.96
CA GLY A 16 -2.06 1.35 -1.38
C GLY A 16 -2.29 1.08 0.12
N SER A 17 -1.61 0.06 0.64
CA SER A 17 -1.61 -0.30 2.06
C SER A 17 -0.20 -0.35 2.62
N ILE A 18 0.00 0.26 3.79
CA ILE A 18 1.24 0.14 4.56
C ILE A 18 1.00 -0.85 5.70
N ARG A 19 1.88 -1.85 5.83
CA ARG A 19 1.85 -2.85 6.89
C ARG A 19 3.19 -2.91 7.59
N GLN A 20 3.21 -2.70 8.90
CA GLN A 20 4.42 -2.96 9.70
C GLN A 20 4.64 -4.47 9.86
N LYS A 21 5.88 -4.90 9.64
CA LYS A 21 6.34 -6.27 9.79
C LYS A 21 6.91 -6.51 11.20
N PRO A 22 6.97 -7.78 11.66
CA PRO A 22 7.52 -8.12 12.97
C PRO A 22 8.99 -7.72 13.15
N ASN A 23 9.73 -7.56 12.05
CA ASN A 23 11.13 -7.11 12.04
C ASN A 23 11.29 -5.58 12.12
N GLY A 24 10.21 -4.84 12.39
CA GLY A 24 10.21 -3.37 12.49
C GLY A 24 10.06 -2.64 11.15
N ARG A 25 10.30 -3.29 10.01
CA ARG A 25 10.17 -2.69 8.68
C ARG A 25 8.73 -2.48 8.27
N TYR A 26 8.49 -1.53 7.38
CA TYR A 26 7.19 -1.25 6.78
C TYR A 26 7.13 -1.81 5.36
N GLU A 27 6.03 -2.47 5.02
CA GLU A 27 5.74 -2.97 3.69
C GLU A 27 4.62 -2.12 3.07
N VAL A 28 4.95 -1.43 1.98
CA VAL A 28 4.01 -0.65 1.17
C VAL A 28 3.55 -1.52 0.00
N ARG A 29 2.25 -1.74 -0.12
CA ARG A 29 1.63 -2.53 -1.20
C ARG A 29 0.68 -1.65 -1.98
N ILE A 30 0.93 -1.47 -3.27
CA ILE A 30 0.01 -0.79 -4.17
C ILE A 30 -0.38 -1.76 -5.28
N SER A 31 -1.68 -1.87 -5.53
CA SER A 31 -2.24 -2.63 -6.64
C SER A 31 -3.05 -1.67 -7.48
N GLY A 32 -2.62 -1.47 -8.72
CA GLY A 32 -3.25 -0.52 -9.63
C GLY A 32 -2.90 -0.85 -11.07
N ARG A 33 -3.41 -0.03 -11.98
CA ARG A 33 -2.96 -0.07 -13.37
C ARG A 33 -1.73 0.81 -13.47
N ASP A 34 -0.66 0.22 -13.96
CA ASP A 34 0.54 0.95 -14.31
C ASP A 34 0.19 1.86 -15.50
N MET A 35 0.31 3.18 -15.32
CA MET A 35 -0.08 4.14 -16.35
C MET A 35 0.85 4.13 -17.56
N GLU A 36 2.09 3.67 -17.40
CA GLU A 36 3.08 3.62 -18.47
C GLU A 36 2.85 2.41 -19.37
N THR A 37 2.59 1.25 -18.77
CA THR A 37 2.43 -0.03 -19.48
C THR A 37 0.98 -0.43 -19.71
N GLY A 38 0.03 0.25 -19.07
CA GLY A 38 -1.39 -0.06 -19.10
C GLY A 38 -1.76 -1.40 -18.45
N LYS A 39 -0.82 -2.06 -17.76
CA LYS A 39 -1.01 -3.39 -17.14
C LYS A 39 -1.42 -3.24 -15.68
N SER A 40 -2.32 -4.10 -15.21
CA SER A 40 -2.60 -4.22 -13.79
C SER A 40 -1.40 -4.86 -13.09
N THR A 41 -0.65 -4.09 -12.31
CA THR A 41 0.53 -4.57 -11.58
C THR A 41 0.35 -4.36 -10.09
N ARG A 42 1.08 -5.17 -9.32
CA ARG A 42 1.16 -5.03 -7.87
C ARG A 42 2.61 -4.77 -7.50
N ILE A 43 2.87 -3.61 -6.90
CA ILE A 43 4.17 -3.23 -6.39
C ILE A 43 4.18 -3.41 -4.88
N SER A 44 5.21 -4.09 -4.38
CA SER A 44 5.53 -4.13 -2.96
C SER A 44 6.91 -3.53 -2.72
N LYS A 45 6.98 -2.49 -1.88
CA LYS A 45 8.22 -1.86 -1.45
C LYS A 45 8.35 -1.96 0.06
N TYR A 46 9.58 -1.85 0.55
CA TYR A 46 9.89 -1.93 1.97
C TYR A 46 10.64 -0.68 2.41
N ALA A 47 10.31 -0.20 3.59
CA ALA A 47 10.94 0.95 4.24
C ALA A 47 11.33 0.58 5.67
N ASP A 48 12.31 1.28 6.23
CA ASP A 48 12.74 1.07 7.61
C ASP A 48 11.92 1.96 8.58
N THR A 49 11.40 3.09 8.10
CA THR A 49 10.54 4.00 8.88
C THR A 49 9.12 4.12 8.31
N LEU A 50 8.18 4.61 9.13
CA LEU A 50 6.81 4.89 8.70
C LEU A 50 6.77 6.05 7.70
N ASP A 51 7.61 7.07 7.92
CA ASP A 51 7.69 8.27 7.10
C ASP A 51 8.10 7.93 5.66
N GLU A 52 9.20 7.17 5.52
CA GLU A 52 9.63 6.61 4.23
C GLU A 52 8.54 5.74 3.58
N ALA A 53 7.80 4.96 4.37
CA ALA A 53 6.71 4.14 3.86
C ALA A 53 5.56 4.99 3.30
N VAL A 54 5.26 6.12 3.92
CA VAL A 54 4.23 7.08 3.46
C VAL A 54 4.69 7.77 2.19
N ASP A 55 5.96 8.20 2.12
CA ASP A 55 6.53 8.81 0.91
C ASP A 55 6.50 7.84 -0.27
N ILE A 56 6.93 6.59 -0.05
CA ILE A 56 6.86 5.53 -1.06
C ILE A 56 5.41 5.28 -1.48
N GLN A 57 4.47 5.26 -0.54
CA GLN A 57 3.06 5.08 -0.85
C GLN A 57 2.54 6.21 -1.73
N HIS A 58 2.85 7.47 -1.39
CA HIS A 58 2.39 8.62 -2.15
C HIS A 58 2.99 8.63 -3.56
N ALA A 59 4.30 8.39 -3.69
CA ALA A 59 4.98 8.31 -4.97
C ALA A 59 4.40 7.19 -5.87
N LEU A 60 4.15 6.00 -5.31
CA LEU A 60 3.60 4.87 -6.05
C LEU A 60 2.11 5.07 -6.39
N SER A 61 1.35 5.75 -5.53
CA SER A 61 -0.07 6.02 -5.77
C SER A 61 -0.29 7.04 -6.89
N VAL A 62 0.64 7.96 -7.10
CA VAL A 62 0.61 8.88 -8.25
C VAL A 62 0.93 8.14 -9.56
N ALA A 63 1.82 7.14 -9.50
CA ALA A 63 2.21 6.35 -10.67
C ALA A 63 1.15 5.31 -11.10
N MET A 64 0.22 4.95 -10.22
CA MET A 64 -0.77 3.89 -10.43
C MET A 64 -2.20 4.42 -10.24
N VAL A 65 -3.00 4.46 -11.30
CA VAL A 65 -4.39 4.98 -11.30
C VAL A 65 -5.36 3.92 -11.83
#